data_AF-A0A542AL20-F1
#
_entry.id   AF-A0A542AL20-F1
#
_cell.length_a   1.000
_cell.length_b   1.000
_cell.length_c   1.000
_cell.angle_alpha   90.00
_cell.angle_beta   90.00
_cell.angle_gamma   90.00
#
_symmetry.space_group_name_H-M   'P 1'
#
loop_
_entity.id
_entity.type
_entity.pdbx_description
1 polymer ?
#
loop_
_entity_poly.entity_id
_entity_poly.type
_entity_poly.pdbx_seq_one_letter_code
_entity_poly.pdbx_strand_id
1 'polypeptide(L)'
;MNNVWDSLAALKIEVDILRCRSDTDKKYSRDLIEGITCNAPIDFYNAIDAVERGCGFQSSVELSELCQKAANQDSERLLNVIEEKTKMLEIVFLLYSTERSVKLSWVKNGLFHKPIVLYECLRQLLRDYQCQETEENDTIAKGLCRLLTQIPERFINLLNRYILFHEQFIPLFSRVMELLPPKGWAVFGSSLSFEDVDKKRMAFIDKCAGPLDWEEMNMQAYPLAEAWLTFLKKCVKNMKFGSSLYNDASNLLITILVYHTKTYEGFVRILNETVNSCESLMYQWYESVTQLRSVYFAHLTFMEHMHFVWENNCGKYAAAFPDDIRTRMLFLLDEWQFLWDDDLFRDKSQSEIQQLRNWLNGLTTG
;
A
#
# COMPACT_ATOMS: atom_id res chain seq x y z
N MET A 1 -9.92 -39.87 30.43
CA MET A 1 -9.15 -38.67 30.07
C MET A 1 -9.75 -38.12 28.80
N ASN A 2 -10.39 -36.96 28.84
CA ASN A 2 -10.84 -36.32 27.60
C ASN A 2 -9.60 -35.98 26.79
N ASN A 3 -9.56 -36.51 25.57
CA ASN A 3 -8.50 -36.23 24.62
C ASN A 3 -8.50 -34.72 24.33
N VAL A 4 -7.33 -34.08 24.38
CA VAL A 4 -7.15 -32.64 24.10
C VAL A 4 -7.74 -32.29 22.73
N TRP A 5 -7.57 -33.19 21.76
CA TRP A 5 -8.08 -33.05 20.40
C TRP A 5 -9.60 -33.09 20.32
N ASP A 6 -10.25 -34.01 21.05
CA ASP A 6 -11.71 -34.11 21.06
C ASP A 6 -12.33 -32.86 21.70
N SER A 7 -11.65 -32.30 22.71
CA SER A 7 -12.09 -31.08 23.40
C SER A 7 -11.99 -29.84 22.48
N LEU A 8 -10.91 -29.71 21.72
CA LEU A 8 -10.74 -28.61 20.75
C LEU A 8 -11.69 -28.74 19.56
N ALA A 9 -11.89 -29.97 19.06
CA ALA A 9 -12.81 -30.23 17.95
C ALA A 9 -14.26 -29.89 18.34
N ALA A 10 -14.68 -30.29 19.55
CA ALA A 10 -16.03 -30.04 20.07
C ALA A 10 -16.29 -28.59 20.51
N LEU A 11 -15.24 -27.77 20.66
CA LEU A 11 -15.38 -26.39 21.09
C LEU A 11 -16.26 -25.60 20.12
N LYS A 12 -17.32 -25.00 20.65
CA LYS A 12 -18.21 -24.06 19.97
C LYS A 12 -18.19 -22.75 20.74
N ILE A 13 -18.01 -21.64 20.03
CA ILE A 13 -18.08 -20.30 20.62
C ILE A 13 -19.40 -19.67 20.20
N GLU A 14 -20.15 -19.21 21.20
CA GLU A 14 -21.45 -18.55 21.02
C GLU A 14 -21.40 -17.13 21.59
N VAL A 15 -22.02 -16.19 20.88
CA VAL A 15 -22.17 -14.80 21.32
C VAL A 15 -23.55 -14.65 21.94
N ASP A 16 -23.61 -14.38 23.24
CA ASP A 16 -24.87 -14.15 23.95
C ASP A 16 -25.32 -12.69 23.79
N ILE A 17 -26.17 -12.43 22.78
CA ILE A 17 -26.73 -11.10 22.49
C ILE A 17 -27.60 -10.60 23.65
N LEU A 18 -28.22 -11.49 24.44
CA LEU A 18 -29.19 -11.12 25.47
C LEU A 18 -28.53 -10.46 26.69
N ARG A 19 -27.22 -10.59 26.85
CA ARG A 19 -26.43 -9.90 27.88
C ARG A 19 -25.99 -8.49 27.51
N CYS A 20 -26.19 -8.07 26.25
CA CYS A 20 -25.79 -6.76 25.75
C CYS A 20 -26.75 -5.66 26.23
N ARG A 21 -26.26 -4.76 27.09
CA ARG A 21 -27.09 -3.74 27.74
C ARG A 21 -27.28 -2.48 26.88
N SER A 22 -26.32 -2.13 26.04
CA SER A 22 -26.39 -0.94 25.16
C SER A 22 -26.77 -1.31 23.72
N ASP A 23 -27.33 -0.34 22.99
CA ASP A 23 -27.66 -0.53 21.57
C ASP A 23 -26.41 -0.69 20.69
N THR A 24 -25.28 -0.13 21.13
CA THR A 24 -23.96 -0.31 20.51
C THR A 24 -23.46 -1.74 20.67
N ASP A 25 -23.57 -2.32 21.87
CA ASP A 25 -23.19 -3.73 22.11
C ASP A 25 -24.06 -4.68 21.28
N LYS A 26 -25.37 -4.42 21.21
CA LYS A 26 -26.30 -5.19 20.37
C LYS A 26 -25.98 -5.09 18.88
N LYS A 27 -25.44 -3.96 18.42
CA LYS A 27 -24.99 -3.80 17.04
C LYS A 27 -23.73 -4.65 16.81
N TYR A 28 -22.70 -4.52 17.64
CA TYR A 28 -21.48 -5.33 17.49
C TYR A 28 -21.74 -6.83 17.62
N SER A 29 -22.62 -7.27 18.51
CA SER A 29 -23.01 -8.68 18.59
C SER A 29 -23.73 -9.16 17.32
N ARG A 30 -24.55 -8.32 16.69
CA ARG A 30 -25.13 -8.61 15.37
C ARG A 30 -24.06 -8.66 14.29
N ASP A 31 -23.16 -7.69 14.23
CA ASP A 31 -22.06 -7.67 13.25
C ASP A 31 -21.16 -8.91 13.39
N LEU A 32 -20.90 -9.38 14.62
CA LEU A 32 -20.18 -10.63 14.89
C LEU A 32 -20.95 -11.87 14.39
N ILE A 33 -22.28 -11.89 14.53
CA ILE A 33 -23.13 -13.03 14.12
C ILE A 33 -23.41 -13.03 12.61
N GLU A 34 -23.71 -11.88 12.03
CA GLU A 34 -24.00 -11.72 10.61
C GLU A 34 -22.73 -11.90 9.77
N GLY A 35 -21.59 -11.40 10.27
CA GLY A 35 -20.27 -11.61 9.70
C GLY A 35 -19.78 -13.06 9.74
N ILE A 36 -20.39 -13.93 10.57
CA ILE A 36 -20.15 -15.39 10.57
C ILE A 36 -20.82 -16.07 9.38
N THR A 37 -21.86 -15.49 8.77
CA THR A 37 -22.73 -16.19 7.80
C THR A 37 -22.81 -15.61 6.38
N CYS A 38 -22.48 -14.34 6.14
CA CYS A 38 -22.57 -13.73 4.80
C CYS A 38 -21.49 -12.67 4.57
N ASN A 39 -20.77 -12.75 3.44
CA ASN A 39 -20.20 -11.70 2.57
C ASN A 39 -19.78 -10.28 3.07
N ALA A 40 -19.79 -9.96 4.37
CA ALA A 40 -19.52 -8.64 4.95
C ALA A 40 -18.38 -8.71 5.97
N PRO A 41 -17.17 -9.12 5.55
CA PRO A 41 -16.07 -9.35 6.47
C PRO A 41 -15.51 -8.06 7.08
N ILE A 42 -15.81 -6.90 6.50
CA ILE A 42 -15.40 -5.60 7.03
C ILE A 42 -16.11 -5.33 8.36
N ASP A 43 -17.42 -5.56 8.43
CA ASP A 43 -18.23 -5.30 9.63
C ASP A 43 -17.84 -6.23 10.77
N PHE A 44 -17.58 -7.51 10.46
CA PHE A 44 -17.03 -8.46 11.42
C PHE A 44 -15.72 -7.93 12.06
N TYR A 45 -14.72 -7.56 11.26
CA TYR A 45 -13.45 -7.09 11.80
C TYR A 45 -13.53 -5.71 12.46
N ASN A 46 -14.50 -4.87 12.08
CA ASN A 46 -14.82 -3.64 12.82
C ASN A 46 -15.35 -3.94 14.21
N ALA A 47 -16.20 -4.96 14.36
CA ALA A 47 -16.68 -5.41 15.66
C ALA A 47 -15.55 -6.06 16.49
N ILE A 48 -14.72 -6.91 15.88
CA ILE A 48 -13.55 -7.51 16.55
C ILE A 48 -12.60 -6.42 17.10
N ASP A 49 -12.21 -5.46 16.27
CA ASP A 49 -11.33 -4.37 16.71
C ASP A 49 -11.97 -3.51 17.82
N ALA A 50 -13.28 -3.28 17.75
CA ALA A 50 -13.98 -2.53 18.80
C ALA A 50 -13.95 -3.28 20.14
N VAL A 51 -14.15 -4.60 20.12
CA VAL A 51 -14.03 -5.46 21.31
C VAL A 51 -12.61 -5.43 21.86
N GLU A 52 -11.60 -5.56 21.00
CA GLU A 52 -10.19 -5.56 21.38
C GLU A 52 -9.71 -4.23 21.96
N ARG A 53 -10.21 -3.10 21.45
CA ARG A 53 -9.91 -1.74 21.98
C ARG A 53 -10.65 -1.44 23.29
N GLY A 54 -11.79 -2.08 23.52
CA GLY A 54 -12.63 -1.89 24.69
C GLY A 54 -12.20 -2.76 25.87
N CYS A 55 -13.04 -3.73 26.22
CA CYS A 55 -12.79 -4.64 27.35
C CYS A 55 -11.81 -5.78 27.00
N GLY A 56 -11.44 -5.91 25.72
CA GLY A 56 -10.61 -7.01 25.22
C GLY A 56 -11.37 -8.34 25.15
N PHE A 57 -10.74 -9.33 24.50
CA PHE A 57 -11.15 -10.72 24.69
C PHE A 57 -10.55 -11.23 25.99
N GLN A 58 -11.39 -11.58 26.96
CA GLN A 58 -10.95 -12.42 28.07
C GLN A 58 -10.78 -13.84 27.51
N SER A 59 -9.55 -14.26 27.21
CA SER A 59 -9.34 -15.69 26.94
C SER A 59 -9.70 -16.45 28.22
N SER A 60 -10.47 -17.51 28.07
CA SER A 60 -10.58 -18.48 29.15
C SER A 60 -9.18 -19.03 29.40
N VAL A 61 -8.70 -18.96 30.65
CA VAL A 61 -7.44 -19.57 31.07
C VAL A 61 -7.40 -21.04 30.63
N GLU A 62 -8.54 -21.73 30.70
CA GLU A 62 -8.69 -23.11 30.28
C GLU A 62 -8.47 -23.30 28.77
N LEU A 63 -8.94 -22.37 27.94
CA LEU A 63 -8.75 -22.42 26.48
C LEU A 63 -7.27 -22.19 26.12
N SER A 64 -6.63 -21.22 26.75
CA SER A 64 -5.19 -20.97 26.58
C SER A 64 -4.35 -22.19 27.01
N GLU A 65 -4.66 -22.80 28.15
CA GLU A 65 -3.99 -24.03 28.60
C GLU A 65 -4.23 -25.21 27.65
N LEU A 66 -5.43 -25.33 27.08
CA LEU A 66 -5.78 -26.37 26.14
C LEU A 66 -5.02 -26.21 24.82
N CYS A 67 -4.98 -25.00 24.26
CA CYS A 67 -4.18 -24.65 23.09
C CYS A 67 -2.69 -24.91 23.34
N GLN A 68 -2.16 -24.55 24.52
CA GLN A 68 -0.76 -24.78 24.85
C GLN A 68 -0.41 -26.27 24.95
N LYS A 69 -1.28 -27.07 25.60
CA LYS A 69 -1.11 -28.53 25.65
C LYS A 69 -1.15 -29.15 24.25
N ALA A 70 -2.04 -28.68 23.39
CA ALA A 70 -2.13 -29.16 22.01
C ALA A 70 -0.89 -28.77 21.19
N ALA A 71 -0.43 -27.53 21.27
CA ALA A 71 0.75 -27.04 20.57
C ALA A 71 2.02 -27.81 20.95
N ASN A 72 2.18 -28.13 22.24
CA ASN A 72 3.30 -28.92 22.75
C ASN A 72 3.26 -30.40 22.31
N GLN A 73 2.07 -30.93 22.01
CA GLN A 73 1.93 -32.29 21.48
C GLN A 73 2.17 -32.32 19.97
N ASP A 74 1.48 -31.46 19.23
CA ASP A 74 1.54 -31.36 17.77
C ASP A 74 0.98 -30.00 17.31
N SER A 75 1.89 -29.05 17.07
CA SER A 75 1.50 -27.70 16.66
C SER A 75 0.83 -27.63 15.28
N GLU A 76 1.17 -28.55 14.36
CA GLU A 76 0.59 -28.58 13.02
C GLU A 76 -0.84 -29.14 13.07
N ARG A 77 -1.05 -30.19 13.87
CA ARG A 77 -2.41 -30.70 14.13
C ARG A 77 -3.30 -29.67 14.80
N LEU A 78 -2.77 -28.86 15.72
CA LEU A 78 -3.52 -27.73 16.28
C LEU A 78 -3.94 -26.74 15.19
N LEU A 79 -3.04 -26.36 14.29
CA LEU A 79 -3.37 -25.50 13.16
C LEU A 79 -4.46 -26.13 12.28
N ASN A 80 -4.35 -27.42 11.96
CA ASN A 80 -5.36 -28.13 11.17
C ASN A 80 -6.75 -28.09 11.84
N VAL A 81 -6.83 -28.29 13.16
CA VAL A 81 -8.09 -28.17 13.91
C VAL A 81 -8.67 -26.75 13.84
N ILE A 82 -7.82 -25.72 13.86
CA ILE A 82 -8.26 -24.32 13.69
C ILE A 82 -8.75 -24.10 12.27
N GLU A 83 -8.03 -24.60 11.26
CA GLU A 83 -8.42 -24.48 9.86
C GLU A 83 -9.73 -25.23 9.57
N GLU A 84 -10.05 -26.32 10.27
CA GLU A 84 -11.31 -27.03 10.12
C GLU A 84 -12.54 -26.24 10.62
N LYS A 85 -12.35 -25.20 11.44
CA LYS A 85 -13.47 -24.39 11.93
C LYS A 85 -14.14 -23.61 10.80
N THR A 86 -15.48 -23.59 10.85
CA THR A 86 -16.31 -22.88 9.86
C THR A 86 -16.70 -21.49 10.32
N LYS A 87 -16.71 -21.23 11.63
CA LYS A 87 -17.04 -19.92 12.21
C LYS A 87 -15.77 -19.09 12.40
N MET A 88 -15.74 -17.90 11.83
CA MET A 88 -14.61 -16.97 11.96
C MET A 88 -14.30 -16.60 13.41
N LEU A 89 -15.32 -16.45 14.25
CA LEU A 89 -15.12 -16.14 15.66
C LEU A 89 -14.35 -17.25 16.40
N GLU A 90 -14.62 -18.52 16.09
CA GLU A 90 -13.89 -19.64 16.68
C GLU A 90 -12.41 -19.61 16.29
N ILE A 91 -12.12 -19.29 15.03
CA ILE A 91 -10.75 -19.09 14.52
C ILE A 91 -10.07 -17.95 15.29
N VAL A 92 -10.72 -16.79 15.44
CA VAL A 92 -10.18 -15.63 16.19
C VAL A 92 -9.77 -16.03 17.60
N PHE A 93 -10.68 -16.66 18.37
CA PHE A 93 -10.43 -17.02 19.77
C PHE A 93 -9.37 -18.11 19.93
N LEU A 94 -9.35 -19.12 19.05
CA LEU A 94 -8.34 -20.17 19.10
C LEU A 94 -6.94 -19.61 18.79
N LEU A 95 -6.83 -18.74 17.78
CA LEU A 95 -5.58 -18.03 17.47
C LEU A 95 -5.17 -17.06 18.58
N TYR A 96 -6.14 -16.38 19.20
CA TYR A 96 -5.88 -15.48 20.32
C TYR A 96 -5.34 -16.23 21.54
N SER A 97 -5.85 -17.45 21.78
CA SER A 97 -5.44 -18.33 22.88
C SER A 97 -4.14 -19.08 22.60
N THR A 98 -3.60 -18.97 21.39
CA THR A 98 -2.32 -19.59 20.99
C THR A 98 -1.17 -18.61 21.20
N GLU A 99 -0.04 -19.10 21.71
CA GLU A 99 1.17 -18.31 21.94
C GLU A 99 1.72 -17.68 20.64
N ARG A 100 2.34 -16.49 20.78
CA ARG A 100 2.93 -15.74 19.66
C ARG A 100 4.01 -16.55 18.93
N SER A 101 4.89 -17.23 19.68
CA SER A 101 5.98 -18.06 19.15
C SER A 101 5.47 -19.17 18.22
N VAL A 102 4.37 -19.82 18.60
CA VAL A 102 3.71 -20.86 17.80
C VAL A 102 3.13 -20.27 16.50
N LYS A 103 2.44 -19.13 16.60
CA LYS A 103 1.92 -18.40 15.43
C LYS A 103 3.02 -18.02 14.44
N LEU A 104 4.13 -17.48 14.94
CA LEU A 104 5.30 -17.14 14.12
C LEU A 104 5.91 -18.37 13.45
N SER A 105 6.03 -19.49 14.18
CA SER A 105 6.50 -20.76 13.62
C SER A 105 5.63 -21.24 12.46
N TRP A 106 4.30 -21.18 12.60
CA TRP A 106 3.38 -21.54 11.52
C TRP A 106 3.53 -20.65 10.28
N VAL A 107 3.73 -19.35 10.49
CA VAL A 107 3.94 -18.40 9.38
C VAL A 107 5.27 -18.70 8.68
N LYS A 108 6.35 -18.84 9.46
CA LYS A 108 7.72 -19.12 8.98
C LYS A 108 7.79 -20.40 8.15
N ASN A 109 7.14 -21.47 8.63
CA ASN A 109 7.16 -22.79 8.00
C ASN A 109 6.13 -22.95 6.89
N GLY A 110 5.33 -21.92 6.59
CA GLY A 110 4.42 -21.99 5.46
C GLY A 110 3.17 -22.85 5.68
N LEU A 111 2.77 -23.14 6.92
CA LEU A 111 1.82 -24.23 7.24
C LEU A 111 0.32 -23.95 7.01
N PHE A 112 -0.07 -22.72 6.70
CA PHE A 112 -1.47 -22.36 6.48
C PHE A 112 -1.98 -22.80 5.10
N HIS A 113 -3.04 -23.61 5.07
CA HIS A 113 -3.76 -24.00 3.85
C HIS A 113 -4.97 -23.10 3.58
N LYS A 114 -5.56 -22.49 4.62
CA LYS A 114 -6.70 -21.57 4.51
C LYS A 114 -6.23 -20.12 4.60
N PRO A 115 -6.32 -19.33 3.52
CA PRO A 115 -5.81 -17.95 3.52
C PRO A 115 -6.47 -17.04 4.55
N ILE A 116 -7.73 -17.30 4.91
CA ILE A 116 -8.45 -16.50 5.91
C ILE A 116 -7.91 -16.72 7.33
N VAL A 117 -7.40 -17.92 7.62
CA VAL A 117 -6.75 -18.24 8.91
C VAL A 117 -5.37 -17.60 8.97
N LEU A 118 -4.64 -17.60 7.85
CA LEU A 118 -3.40 -16.83 7.71
C LEU A 118 -3.64 -15.33 7.94
N TYR A 119 -4.69 -14.76 7.33
CA TYR A 119 -5.05 -13.35 7.53
C TYR A 119 -5.27 -13.03 9.01
N GLU A 120 -6.08 -13.84 9.71
CA GLU A 120 -6.37 -13.59 11.12
C GLU A 120 -5.13 -13.77 12.01
N CYS A 121 -4.30 -14.76 11.70
CA CYS A 121 -3.03 -14.95 12.39
C CYS A 121 -2.13 -13.70 12.24
N LEU A 122 -1.97 -13.19 11.01
CA LEU A 122 -1.20 -11.98 10.74
C LEU A 122 -1.81 -10.75 11.42
N ARG A 123 -3.14 -10.59 11.42
CA ARG A 123 -3.83 -9.49 12.11
C ARG A 123 -3.46 -9.45 13.59
N GLN A 124 -3.50 -10.60 14.28
CA GLN A 124 -3.14 -10.67 15.70
C GLN A 124 -1.64 -10.45 15.93
N LEU A 125 -0.78 -10.97 15.06
CA LEU A 125 0.67 -10.71 15.13
C LEU A 125 0.99 -9.23 14.98
N LEU A 126 0.30 -8.52 14.09
CA LEU A 126 0.42 -7.07 13.87
C LEU A 126 -0.15 -6.25 15.03
N ARG A 127 -1.27 -6.68 15.62
CA ARG A 127 -1.87 -6.00 16.78
C ARG A 127 -0.92 -5.97 17.97
N ASP A 128 -0.29 -7.10 18.26
CA ASP A 128 0.65 -7.26 19.38
C ASP A 128 2.10 -7.00 18.94
N TYR A 129 2.29 -6.26 17.84
CA TYR A 129 3.60 -6.01 17.26
C TYR A 129 4.44 -5.15 18.19
N GLN A 130 5.60 -5.68 18.57
CA GLN A 130 6.62 -4.96 19.31
C GLN A 130 7.82 -4.82 18.39
N CYS A 131 8.22 -3.58 18.10
CA CYS A 131 9.32 -3.26 17.20
C CYS A 131 10.66 -3.70 17.82
N GLN A 132 10.98 -5.00 17.81
CA GLN A 132 12.09 -5.54 18.59
C GLN A 132 12.99 -6.54 17.85
N GLU A 133 12.53 -7.27 16.81
CA GLU A 133 13.35 -8.34 16.21
C GLU A 133 13.30 -8.42 14.67
N THR A 134 14.47 -8.58 14.03
CA THR A 134 14.61 -8.69 12.57
C THR A 134 14.04 -9.99 12.01
N GLU A 135 14.18 -11.11 12.72
CA GLU A 135 13.64 -12.40 12.30
C GLU A 135 12.11 -12.43 12.32
N GLU A 136 11.49 -11.77 13.31
CA GLU A 136 10.05 -11.64 13.37
C GLU A 136 9.52 -10.82 12.19
N ASN A 137 10.17 -9.70 11.88
CA ASN A 137 9.84 -8.87 10.72
C ASN A 137 9.91 -9.66 9.41
N ASP A 138 10.97 -10.45 9.21
CA ASP A 138 11.11 -11.29 8.02
C ASP A 138 9.99 -12.34 7.92
N THR A 139 9.64 -12.95 9.05
CA THR A 139 8.56 -13.95 9.13
C THR A 139 7.21 -13.33 8.79
N ILE A 140 6.86 -12.20 9.41
CA ILE A 140 5.59 -11.51 9.16
C ILE A 140 5.55 -10.99 7.71
N ALA A 141 6.64 -10.42 7.20
CA ALA A 141 6.73 -9.92 5.83
C ALA A 141 6.51 -11.04 4.80
N LYS A 142 7.15 -12.21 4.97
CA LYS A 142 6.89 -13.41 4.14
C LYS A 142 5.45 -13.86 4.23
N GLY A 143 4.86 -13.82 5.43
CA GLY A 143 3.45 -14.11 5.65
C GLY A 143 2.52 -13.17 4.88
N LEU A 144 2.79 -11.86 4.91
CA LEU A 144 2.06 -10.83 4.17
C LEU A 144 2.19 -11.02 2.65
N CYS A 145 3.39 -11.30 2.14
CA CYS A 145 3.60 -11.58 0.71
C CYS A 145 2.89 -12.86 0.25
N ARG A 146 2.80 -13.89 1.10
CA ARG A 146 1.98 -15.08 0.81
C ARG A 146 0.48 -14.77 0.84
N LEU A 147 0.03 -13.95 1.79
CA LEU A 147 -1.37 -13.53 1.81
C LEU A 147 -1.74 -12.74 0.55
N LEU A 148 -0.85 -11.86 0.09
CA LEU A 148 -0.98 -11.12 -1.15
C LEU A 148 -1.20 -12.04 -2.36
N THR A 149 -0.50 -13.17 -2.47
CA THR A 149 -0.66 -14.08 -3.61
C THR A 149 -1.99 -14.84 -3.57
N GLN A 150 -2.53 -15.09 -2.38
CA GLN A 150 -3.77 -15.85 -2.18
C GLN A 150 -5.02 -14.95 -2.22
N ILE A 151 -5.00 -13.83 -1.51
CA ILE A 151 -6.14 -12.91 -1.32
C ILE A 151 -5.64 -11.44 -1.25
N PRO A 152 -5.38 -10.77 -2.39
CA PRO A 152 -4.81 -9.42 -2.44
C PRO A 152 -5.58 -8.34 -1.67
N GLU A 153 -6.91 -8.40 -1.67
CA GLU A 153 -7.77 -7.44 -0.97
C GLU A 153 -7.59 -7.49 0.55
N ARG A 154 -7.20 -8.65 1.09
CA ARG A 154 -6.91 -8.84 2.51
C ARG A 154 -5.55 -8.31 2.89
N PHE A 155 -4.57 -8.47 2.00
CA PHE A 155 -3.27 -7.83 2.15
C PHE A 155 -3.43 -6.30 2.20
N ILE A 156 -4.15 -5.70 1.25
CA ILE A 156 -4.44 -4.24 1.25
C ILE A 156 -5.13 -3.82 2.56
N ASN A 157 -6.09 -4.61 3.03
CA ASN A 157 -6.78 -4.30 4.28
C ASN A 157 -5.83 -4.26 5.48
N LEU A 158 -4.93 -5.24 5.62
CA LEU A 158 -3.92 -5.23 6.70
C LEU A 158 -2.97 -4.05 6.58
N LEU A 159 -2.52 -3.74 5.35
CA LEU A 159 -1.67 -2.59 5.10
C LEU A 159 -2.33 -1.30 5.60
N ASN A 160 -3.54 -1.00 5.12
CA ASN A 160 -4.24 0.25 5.42
C ASN A 160 -4.66 0.37 6.89
N ARG A 161 -4.97 -0.75 7.55
CA ARG A 161 -5.56 -0.75 8.89
C ARG A 161 -4.53 -0.78 10.01
N TYR A 162 -3.38 -1.41 9.79
CA TYR A 162 -2.38 -1.63 10.84
C TYR A 162 -1.00 -1.07 10.50
N ILE A 163 -0.57 -1.10 9.23
CA ILE A 163 0.85 -0.91 8.88
C ILE A 163 1.13 0.50 8.33
N LEU A 164 0.43 0.88 7.27
CA LEU A 164 0.73 2.11 6.53
C LEU A 164 0.54 3.34 7.41
N PHE A 165 1.53 4.23 7.36
CA PHE A 165 1.56 5.51 8.07
C PHE A 165 1.64 5.41 9.60
N HIS A 166 2.04 4.24 10.11
CA HIS A 166 2.36 4.02 11.52
C HIS A 166 3.87 3.79 11.69
N GLU A 167 4.59 4.75 12.28
CA GLU A 167 6.07 4.75 12.30
C GLU A 167 6.69 3.48 12.90
N GLN A 168 6.03 2.86 13.88
CA GLN A 168 6.49 1.61 14.50
C GLN A 168 6.64 0.46 13.50
N PHE A 169 5.91 0.47 12.37
CA PHE A 169 5.95 -0.57 11.35
C PHE A 169 6.91 -0.28 10.20
N ILE A 170 7.68 0.82 10.25
CA ILE A 170 8.67 1.12 9.19
C ILE A 170 9.63 -0.06 8.95
N PRO A 171 10.23 -0.70 9.97
CA PRO A 171 11.14 -1.83 9.74
C PRO A 171 10.46 -3.02 9.07
N LEU A 172 9.23 -3.34 9.49
CA LEU A 172 8.44 -4.41 8.88
C LEU A 172 8.08 -4.09 7.43
N PHE A 173 7.58 -2.87 7.17
CA PHE A 173 7.11 -2.51 5.84
C PHE A 173 8.27 -2.36 4.84
N SER A 174 9.43 -1.90 5.29
CA SER A 174 10.67 -1.94 4.49
C SER A 174 10.97 -3.37 4.03
N ARG A 175 10.87 -4.34 4.95
CA ARG A 175 11.07 -5.76 4.63
C ARG A 175 9.99 -6.32 3.72
N VAL A 176 8.74 -5.88 3.86
CA VAL A 176 7.65 -6.23 2.92
C VAL A 176 8.00 -5.75 1.51
N MET A 177 8.38 -4.47 1.35
CA MET A 177 8.72 -3.88 0.05
C MET A 177 9.86 -4.65 -0.65
N GLU A 178 10.90 -5.05 0.10
CA GLU A 178 12.00 -5.86 -0.41
C GLU A 178 11.55 -7.24 -0.93
N LEU A 179 10.51 -7.81 -0.33
CA LEU A 179 9.98 -9.14 -0.68
C LEU A 179 8.78 -9.08 -1.65
N LEU A 180 8.35 -7.90 -2.09
CA LEU A 180 7.20 -7.76 -2.98
C LEU A 180 7.56 -8.26 -4.40
N PRO A 181 6.81 -9.24 -4.94
CA PRO A 181 6.94 -9.59 -6.35
C PRO A 181 6.38 -8.45 -7.23
N PRO A 182 6.62 -8.44 -8.56
CA PRO A 182 6.13 -7.38 -9.45
C PRO A 182 4.63 -7.09 -9.34
N LYS A 183 3.79 -8.13 -9.29
CA LYS A 183 2.34 -7.98 -9.07
C LYS A 183 2.02 -7.34 -7.71
N GLY A 184 2.86 -7.57 -6.72
CA GLY A 184 2.74 -6.98 -5.38
C GLY A 184 2.91 -5.47 -5.37
N TRP A 185 3.85 -4.94 -6.15
CA TRP A 185 4.03 -3.50 -6.32
C TRP A 185 2.81 -2.82 -6.96
N ALA A 186 2.19 -3.46 -7.95
CA ALA A 186 0.94 -2.97 -8.53
C ALA A 186 -0.22 -2.97 -7.51
N VAL A 187 -0.34 -4.03 -6.71
CA VAL A 187 -1.34 -4.12 -5.63
C VAL A 187 -1.08 -3.06 -4.56
N PHE A 188 0.17 -2.86 -4.15
CA PHE A 188 0.55 -1.80 -3.23
C PHE A 188 0.18 -0.41 -3.76
N GLY A 189 0.38 -0.16 -5.06
CA GLY A 189 -0.05 1.09 -5.70
C GLY A 189 -1.54 1.40 -5.53
N SER A 190 -2.40 0.39 -5.39
CA SER A 190 -3.83 0.60 -5.12
C SER A 190 -4.17 1.03 -3.68
N SER A 191 -3.20 0.93 -2.77
CA SER A 191 -3.32 1.41 -1.38
C SER A 191 -2.81 2.83 -1.18
N LEU A 192 -2.15 3.41 -2.19
CA LEU A 192 -1.60 4.76 -2.13
C LEU A 192 -2.57 5.79 -2.70
N SER A 193 -2.50 7.02 -2.19
CA SER A 193 -3.15 8.17 -2.80
C SER A 193 -2.20 8.80 -3.82
N PHE A 194 -2.63 8.86 -5.08
CA PHE A 194 -1.95 9.62 -6.12
C PHE A 194 -2.57 11.03 -6.34
N GLU A 195 -3.58 11.40 -5.54
CA GLU A 195 -4.36 12.62 -5.75
C GLU A 195 -3.74 13.88 -5.12
N ASP A 196 -3.06 13.74 -3.98
CA ASP A 196 -2.47 14.87 -3.25
C ASP A 196 -1.27 14.40 -2.41
N VAL A 197 -0.55 15.35 -1.81
CA VAL A 197 0.59 15.14 -0.92
C VAL A 197 0.19 15.38 0.53
N ASP A 198 0.27 14.33 1.33
CA ASP A 198 0.44 14.42 2.77
C ASP A 198 1.91 14.18 3.12
N LYS A 199 2.57 15.23 3.64
CA LYS A 199 4.00 15.19 3.99
C LYS A 199 4.35 14.07 4.97
N LYS A 200 3.44 13.68 5.86
CA LYS A 200 3.68 12.57 6.81
C LYS A 200 3.63 11.22 6.10
N ARG A 201 2.70 11.06 5.15
CA ARG A 201 2.57 9.83 4.36
C ARG A 201 3.75 9.64 3.44
N MET A 202 4.15 10.70 2.73
CA MET A 202 5.35 10.70 1.90
C MET A 202 6.59 10.38 2.73
N ALA A 203 6.80 11.06 3.87
CA ALA A 203 7.94 10.77 4.76
C ALA A 203 7.95 9.33 5.30
N PHE A 204 6.78 8.74 5.57
CA PHE A 204 6.68 7.33 5.95
C PHE A 204 7.15 6.41 4.82
N ILE A 205 6.67 6.65 3.59
CA ILE A 205 7.05 5.85 2.41
C ILE A 205 8.55 5.99 2.15
N ASP A 206 9.09 7.20 2.26
CA ASP A 206 10.52 7.49 2.08
C ASP A 206 11.38 6.72 3.09
N LYS A 207 10.97 6.72 4.38
CA LYS A 207 11.67 5.96 5.42
C LYS A 207 11.63 4.44 5.15
N CYS A 208 10.54 3.92 4.59
CA CYS A 208 10.42 2.50 4.26
C CYS A 208 11.24 2.12 3.01
N ALA A 209 11.31 3.02 2.04
CA ALA A 209 12.01 2.85 0.77
C ALA A 209 13.54 3.07 0.88
N GLY A 210 13.98 3.90 1.82
CA GLY A 210 15.38 4.32 1.97
C GLY A 210 16.39 3.17 2.15
N PRO A 211 16.10 2.11 2.93
CA PRO A 211 17.02 0.99 3.11
C PRO A 211 17.09 -0.01 1.94
N LEU A 212 16.23 0.11 0.93
CA LEU A 212 16.13 -0.89 -0.15
C LEU A 212 17.33 -0.79 -1.11
N ASP A 213 17.80 -1.96 -1.59
CA ASP A 213 18.75 -2.01 -2.71
C ASP A 213 18.00 -1.76 -4.03
N TRP A 214 18.00 -0.51 -4.47
CA TRP A 214 17.35 -0.09 -5.69
C TRP A 214 18.02 -0.62 -6.96
N GLU A 215 19.27 -1.10 -6.93
CA GLU A 215 19.89 -1.75 -8.08
C GLU A 215 19.25 -3.11 -8.38
N GLU A 216 18.82 -3.83 -7.35
CA GLU A 216 18.10 -5.10 -7.47
C GLU A 216 16.58 -4.88 -7.64
N MET A 217 15.99 -3.95 -6.87
CA MET A 217 14.54 -3.82 -6.76
C MET A 217 13.86 -3.10 -7.92
N ASN A 218 14.57 -2.28 -8.70
CA ASN A 218 13.95 -1.37 -9.67
C ASN A 218 13.02 -2.06 -10.68
N MET A 219 13.43 -3.21 -11.23
CA MET A 219 12.61 -3.92 -12.22
C MET A 219 11.34 -4.49 -11.59
N GLN A 220 11.42 -4.93 -10.32
CA GLN A 220 10.28 -5.47 -9.61
C GLN A 220 9.30 -4.36 -9.21
N ALA A 221 9.81 -3.16 -8.91
CA ALA A 221 9.01 -2.03 -8.45
C ALA A 221 8.34 -1.22 -9.56
N TYR A 222 8.77 -1.35 -10.83
CA TYR A 222 8.21 -0.62 -11.97
C TYR A 222 6.68 -0.68 -12.14
N PRO A 223 5.98 -1.78 -11.83
CA PRO A 223 4.51 -1.83 -11.86
C PRO A 223 3.82 -0.78 -10.98
N LEU A 224 4.50 -0.22 -9.96
CA LEU A 224 3.99 0.92 -9.20
C LEU A 224 3.93 2.19 -10.06
N ALA A 225 4.93 2.43 -10.90
CA ALA A 225 4.93 3.54 -11.85
C ALA A 225 3.83 3.36 -12.91
N GLU A 226 3.59 2.13 -13.39
CA GLU A 226 2.46 1.84 -14.30
C GLU A 226 1.09 2.11 -13.65
N ALA A 227 0.94 1.79 -12.37
CA ALA A 227 -0.27 2.09 -11.61
C ALA A 227 -0.51 3.61 -11.51
N TRP A 228 0.55 4.39 -11.25
CA TRP A 228 0.50 5.85 -11.28
C TRP A 228 0.14 6.42 -12.65
N LEU A 229 0.76 5.91 -13.74
CA LEU A 229 0.41 6.32 -15.11
C LEU A 229 -1.05 5.99 -15.46
N THR A 230 -1.56 4.85 -14.99
CA THR A 230 -2.97 4.47 -15.15
C THR A 230 -3.88 5.41 -14.38
N PHE A 231 -3.48 5.83 -13.17
CA PHE A 231 -4.18 6.84 -12.40
C PHE A 231 -4.25 8.19 -13.13
N LEU A 232 -3.14 8.67 -13.71
CA LEU A 232 -3.12 9.92 -14.48
C LEU A 232 -4.09 9.85 -15.67
N LYS A 233 -4.09 8.74 -16.43
CA LYS A 233 -5.06 8.51 -17.51
C LYS A 233 -6.51 8.52 -17.02
N LYS A 234 -6.78 7.96 -15.83
CA LYS A 234 -8.10 7.98 -15.20
C LYS A 234 -8.51 9.39 -14.77
N CYS A 235 -7.57 10.19 -14.27
CA CYS A 235 -7.80 11.61 -13.94
C CYS A 235 -8.21 12.40 -15.18
N VAL A 236 -7.50 12.21 -16.30
CA VAL A 236 -7.87 12.79 -17.60
C VAL A 236 -9.31 12.42 -17.97
N LYS A 237 -9.62 11.11 -17.99
CA LYS A 237 -10.96 10.60 -18.36
C LYS A 237 -12.08 11.14 -17.48
N ASN A 238 -11.80 11.33 -16.19
CA ASN A 238 -12.79 11.81 -15.21
C ASN A 238 -12.74 13.32 -15.00
N MET A 239 -11.98 14.07 -15.79
CA MET A 239 -11.82 15.52 -15.68
C MET A 239 -11.38 15.97 -14.28
N LYS A 240 -10.47 15.20 -13.66
CA LYS A 240 -9.88 15.48 -12.35
C LYS A 240 -8.41 15.83 -12.47
N PHE A 241 -7.91 16.65 -11.57
CA PHE A 241 -6.49 16.96 -11.39
C PHE A 241 -6.25 17.36 -9.92
N GLY A 242 -5.01 17.21 -9.45
CA GLY A 242 -4.62 17.51 -8.08
C GLY A 242 -4.31 18.99 -7.86
N SER A 243 -4.05 19.36 -6.60
CA SER A 243 -3.57 20.69 -6.19
C SER A 243 -2.04 20.82 -6.33
N SER A 244 -1.34 19.71 -6.57
CA SER A 244 0.11 19.57 -6.61
C SER A 244 0.53 18.61 -7.72
N LEU A 245 1.68 18.86 -8.36
CA LEU A 245 2.31 17.94 -9.32
C LEU A 245 2.89 16.70 -8.65
N TYR A 246 2.92 16.68 -7.31
CA TYR A 246 3.42 15.58 -6.48
C TYR A 246 2.27 14.84 -5.80
N ASN A 247 2.57 13.66 -5.26
CA ASN A 247 1.67 12.86 -4.43
C ASN A 247 2.45 12.14 -3.32
N ASP A 248 1.72 11.41 -2.45
CA ASP A 248 2.29 10.62 -1.34
C ASP A 248 3.43 9.68 -1.78
N ALA A 249 3.44 9.22 -3.02
CA ALA A 249 4.42 8.27 -3.56
C ALA A 249 5.49 8.92 -4.46
N SER A 250 5.52 10.25 -4.61
CA SER A 250 6.36 10.90 -5.63
C SER A 250 7.84 10.57 -5.51
N ASN A 251 8.43 10.60 -4.31
CA ASN A 251 9.86 10.27 -4.12
C ASN A 251 10.16 8.80 -4.48
N LEU A 252 9.27 7.88 -4.13
CA LEU A 252 9.35 6.48 -4.49
C LEU A 252 9.23 6.29 -6.02
N LEU A 253 8.30 6.99 -6.66
CA LEU A 253 8.11 6.98 -8.11
C LEU A 253 9.35 7.53 -8.84
N ILE A 254 9.88 8.68 -8.40
CA ILE A 254 11.11 9.28 -8.93
C ILE A 254 12.27 8.29 -8.79
N THR A 255 12.42 7.65 -7.64
CA THR A 255 13.46 6.63 -7.42
C THR A 255 13.33 5.48 -8.41
N ILE A 256 12.12 4.93 -8.59
CA ILE A 256 11.86 3.88 -9.58
C ILE A 256 12.25 4.35 -11.00
N LEU A 257 11.85 5.57 -11.37
CA LEU A 257 12.15 6.13 -12.70
C LEU A 257 13.65 6.39 -12.90
N VAL A 258 14.39 6.87 -11.89
CA VAL A 258 15.85 7.08 -11.90
C VAL A 258 16.57 5.78 -12.27
N TYR A 259 16.16 4.66 -11.66
CA TYR A 259 16.76 3.35 -11.93
C TYR A 259 16.22 2.69 -13.20
N HIS A 260 15.02 3.05 -13.67
CA HIS A 260 14.51 2.59 -14.95
C HIS A 260 15.17 3.32 -16.14
N THR A 261 15.59 4.57 -15.95
CA THR A 261 16.18 5.43 -16.97
C THR A 261 17.68 5.67 -16.76
N LYS A 262 18.43 4.60 -16.46
CA LYS A 262 19.88 4.70 -16.20
C LYS A 262 20.70 5.22 -17.38
N THR A 263 20.22 5.06 -18.61
CA THR A 263 20.90 5.55 -19.82
C THR A 263 20.31 6.85 -20.30
N TYR A 264 21.16 7.70 -20.88
CA TYR A 264 20.75 8.97 -21.47
C TYR A 264 19.70 8.74 -22.58
N GLU A 265 19.92 7.76 -23.46
CA GLU A 265 18.99 7.44 -24.56
C GLU A 265 17.62 6.98 -24.03
N GLY A 266 17.60 6.21 -22.94
CA GLY A 266 16.38 5.75 -22.30
C GLY A 266 15.58 6.91 -21.72
N PHE A 267 16.26 7.84 -21.03
CA PHE A 267 15.68 9.07 -20.52
C PHE A 267 15.10 9.94 -21.64
N VAL A 268 15.91 10.26 -22.66
CA VAL A 268 15.53 11.11 -23.79
C VAL A 268 14.32 10.54 -24.53
N ARG A 269 14.31 9.22 -24.78
CA ARG A 269 13.18 8.56 -25.44
C ARG A 269 11.87 8.77 -24.67
N ILE A 270 11.85 8.46 -23.38
CA ILE A 270 10.63 8.54 -22.54
C ILE A 270 10.15 9.99 -22.43
N LEU A 271 11.08 10.93 -22.24
CA LEU A 271 10.73 12.34 -22.14
C LEU A 271 10.18 12.87 -23.47
N ASN A 272 10.81 12.51 -24.60
CA ASN A 272 10.35 12.91 -25.93
C ASN A 272 8.96 12.32 -26.26
N GLU A 273 8.71 11.06 -25.93
CA GLU A 273 7.38 10.43 -26.07
C GLU A 273 6.31 11.21 -25.29
N THR A 274 6.64 11.66 -24.07
CA THR A 274 5.73 12.47 -23.24
C THR A 274 5.46 13.83 -23.86
N VAL A 275 6.50 14.53 -24.33
CA VAL A 275 6.36 15.85 -24.98
C VAL A 275 5.56 15.73 -26.28
N ASN A 276 5.85 14.74 -27.12
CA ASN A 276 5.09 14.45 -28.34
C ASN A 276 3.60 14.20 -28.05
N SER A 277 3.30 13.42 -27.01
CA SER A 277 1.92 13.17 -26.55
C SER A 277 1.24 14.47 -26.14
N CYS A 278 1.93 15.28 -25.34
CA CYS A 278 1.45 16.58 -24.86
C CYS A 278 1.13 17.54 -26.03
N GLU A 279 2.03 17.67 -26.99
CA GLU A 279 1.83 18.50 -28.19
C GLU A 279 0.66 18.00 -29.04
N SER A 280 0.56 16.68 -29.25
CA SER A 280 -0.55 16.10 -30.01
C SER A 280 -1.89 16.41 -29.36
N LEU A 281 -1.92 16.47 -28.03
CA LEU A 281 -3.11 16.79 -27.23
C LEU A 281 -3.46 18.28 -27.29
N MET A 282 -2.51 19.20 -27.54
CA MET A 282 -2.84 20.62 -27.75
C MET A 282 -3.82 20.86 -28.89
N TYR A 283 -3.73 20.05 -29.94
CA TYR A 283 -4.53 20.21 -31.16
C TYR A 283 -5.83 19.41 -31.13
N GLN A 284 -6.16 18.76 -30.01
CA GLN A 284 -7.42 18.04 -29.85
C GLN A 284 -8.55 18.96 -29.41
N TRP A 285 -9.77 18.59 -29.80
CA TRP A 285 -10.96 19.26 -29.32
C TRP A 285 -11.34 18.75 -27.93
N TYR A 286 -11.60 19.69 -27.01
CA TYR A 286 -12.03 19.42 -25.65
C TYR A 286 -13.41 20.02 -25.38
N GLU A 287 -14.26 19.27 -24.70
CA GLU A 287 -15.63 19.67 -24.35
C GLU A 287 -15.65 20.79 -23.30
N SER A 288 -14.59 20.91 -22.50
CA SER A 288 -14.48 21.92 -21.44
C SER A 288 -13.03 22.28 -21.10
N VAL A 289 -12.84 23.45 -20.51
CA VAL A 289 -11.55 23.89 -19.94
C VAL A 289 -11.07 22.92 -18.86
N THR A 290 -11.98 22.34 -18.05
CA THR A 290 -11.63 21.36 -17.01
C THR A 290 -11.01 20.09 -17.60
N GLN A 291 -11.54 19.62 -18.74
CA GLN A 291 -10.97 18.47 -19.45
C GLN A 291 -9.59 18.79 -20.02
N LEU A 292 -9.43 19.96 -20.64
CA LEU A 292 -8.12 20.42 -21.12
C LEU A 292 -7.11 20.55 -19.96
N ARG A 293 -7.55 21.08 -18.82
CA ARG A 293 -6.74 21.18 -17.60
C ARG A 293 -6.31 19.82 -17.06
N SER A 294 -7.20 18.82 -17.00
CA SER A 294 -6.82 17.49 -16.49
C SER A 294 -5.76 16.81 -17.37
N VAL A 295 -5.87 16.97 -18.70
CA VAL A 295 -4.87 16.50 -19.66
C VAL A 295 -3.52 17.17 -19.41
N TYR A 296 -3.52 18.49 -19.33
CA TYR A 296 -2.30 19.25 -19.14
C TYR A 296 -1.61 18.89 -17.82
N PHE A 297 -2.38 18.86 -16.73
CA PHE A 297 -1.86 18.56 -15.40
C PHE A 297 -1.21 17.16 -15.34
N ALA A 298 -1.81 16.15 -15.97
CA ALA A 298 -1.23 14.81 -16.03
C ALA A 298 0.15 14.79 -16.71
N HIS A 299 0.34 15.56 -17.78
CA HIS A 299 1.62 15.65 -18.48
C HIS A 299 2.64 16.45 -17.67
N LEU A 300 2.22 17.55 -17.03
CA LEU A 300 3.09 18.33 -16.14
C LEU A 300 3.57 17.50 -14.95
N THR A 301 2.69 16.74 -14.31
CA THR A 301 3.07 15.83 -13.23
C THR A 301 4.17 14.87 -13.70
N PHE A 302 4.03 14.28 -14.89
CA PHE A 302 5.07 13.39 -15.42
C PHE A 302 6.37 14.14 -15.74
N MET A 303 6.30 15.29 -16.42
CA MET A 303 7.46 16.10 -16.76
C MET A 303 8.24 16.55 -15.52
N GLU A 304 7.54 16.93 -14.45
CA GLU A 304 8.16 17.31 -13.18
C GLU A 304 8.88 16.12 -12.52
N HIS A 305 8.29 14.92 -12.54
CA HIS A 305 9.01 13.72 -12.06
C HIS A 305 10.26 13.44 -12.90
N MET A 306 10.19 13.64 -14.23
CA MET A 306 11.34 13.48 -15.12
C MET A 306 12.41 14.56 -14.93
N HIS A 307 12.04 15.77 -14.50
CA HIS A 307 12.99 16.80 -14.07
C HIS A 307 13.84 16.28 -12.90
N PHE A 308 13.25 15.70 -11.86
CA PHE A 308 14.05 15.11 -10.77
C PHE A 308 14.86 13.90 -11.20
N VAL A 309 14.35 13.10 -12.15
CA VAL A 309 15.14 12.00 -12.74
C VAL A 309 16.42 12.55 -13.38
N TRP A 310 16.32 13.65 -14.13
CA TRP A 310 17.48 14.33 -14.70
C TRP A 310 18.44 14.80 -13.62
N GLU A 311 17.96 15.54 -12.61
CA GLU A 311 18.80 16.05 -11.52
C GLU A 311 19.58 14.93 -10.80
N ASN A 312 18.99 13.74 -10.68
CA ASN A 312 19.64 12.59 -10.05
C ASN A 312 20.65 11.86 -10.95
N ASN A 313 20.50 11.93 -12.27
CA ASN A 313 21.31 11.17 -13.22
C ASN A 313 22.17 12.03 -14.16
N CYS A 314 22.07 13.36 -14.16
CA CYS A 314 22.75 14.25 -15.10
C CYS A 314 24.27 14.04 -15.12
N GLY A 315 24.90 13.85 -13.95
CA GLY A 315 26.33 13.55 -13.85
C GLY A 315 26.72 12.18 -14.42
N LYS A 316 25.80 11.21 -14.46
CA LYS A 316 26.01 9.87 -15.04
C LYS A 316 25.76 9.84 -16.54
N TYR A 317 24.83 10.65 -17.04
CA TYR A 317 24.52 10.74 -18.47
C TYR A 317 25.68 11.31 -19.29
N ALA A 318 26.52 12.15 -18.67
CA ALA A 318 27.69 12.78 -19.32
C ALA A 318 27.33 13.52 -20.62
N ALA A 319 26.09 14.02 -20.71
CA ALA A 319 25.55 14.75 -21.85
C ALA A 319 24.73 15.95 -21.34
N ALA A 320 24.63 17.00 -22.15
CA ALA A 320 23.75 18.13 -21.86
C ALA A 320 22.27 17.71 -22.02
N PHE A 321 21.37 18.48 -21.42
CA PHE A 321 19.94 18.26 -21.61
C PHE A 321 19.56 18.53 -23.08
N PRO A 322 18.71 17.72 -23.73
CA PRO A 322 18.35 17.93 -25.13
C PRO A 322 17.64 19.26 -25.36
N ASP A 323 18.28 20.17 -26.11
CA ASP A 323 17.79 21.54 -26.32
C ASP A 323 16.46 21.59 -27.08
N ASP A 324 16.25 20.65 -27.99
CA ASP A 324 15.01 20.48 -28.74
C ASP A 324 13.84 20.15 -27.80
N ILE A 325 14.04 19.20 -26.88
CA ILE A 325 13.04 18.83 -25.88
C ILE A 325 12.80 19.99 -24.91
N ARG A 326 13.87 20.65 -24.45
CA ARG A 326 13.79 21.82 -23.57
C ARG A 326 12.93 22.93 -24.17
N THR A 327 13.19 23.30 -25.42
CA THR A 327 12.46 24.35 -26.14
C THR A 327 10.99 24.01 -26.29
N ARG A 328 10.68 22.76 -26.61
CA ARG A 328 9.30 22.28 -26.75
C ARG A 328 8.56 22.23 -25.42
N MET A 329 9.22 21.83 -24.33
CA MET A 329 8.65 21.89 -22.98
C MET A 329 8.36 23.34 -22.57
N LEU A 330 9.26 24.29 -22.82
CA LEU A 330 9.03 25.71 -22.56
C LEU A 330 7.85 26.26 -23.37
N PHE A 331 7.77 25.92 -24.66
CA PHE A 331 6.64 26.27 -25.52
C PHE A 331 5.31 25.73 -24.94
N LEU A 332 5.28 24.47 -24.52
CA LEU A 332 4.10 23.87 -23.88
C LEU A 332 3.70 24.57 -22.58
N LEU A 333 4.66 25.02 -21.78
CA LEU A 333 4.39 25.77 -20.54
C LEU A 333 3.78 27.15 -20.84
N ASP A 334 4.30 27.83 -21.86
CA ASP A 334 3.91 29.18 -22.24
C ASP A 334 2.54 29.20 -22.95
N GLU A 335 2.32 28.32 -23.93
CA GLU A 335 1.06 28.24 -24.67
C GLU A 335 -0.13 27.87 -23.78
N TRP A 336 0.11 27.04 -22.77
CA TRP A 336 -0.90 26.60 -21.82
C TRP A 336 -0.88 27.40 -20.51
N GLN A 337 -0.20 28.56 -20.46
CA GLN A 337 -0.13 29.44 -19.28
C GLN A 337 -1.51 29.75 -18.68
N PHE A 338 -2.50 30.06 -19.52
CA PHE A 338 -3.86 30.37 -19.08
C PHE A 338 -4.58 29.22 -18.35
N LEU A 339 -4.09 27.97 -18.44
CA LEU A 339 -4.67 26.82 -17.75
C LEU A 339 -4.28 26.77 -16.27
N TRP A 340 -3.16 27.38 -15.90
CA TRP A 340 -2.57 27.31 -14.55
C TRP A 340 -2.29 28.67 -13.91
N ASP A 341 -2.27 29.75 -14.69
CA ASP A 341 -2.16 31.14 -14.24
C ASP A 341 -3.56 31.77 -14.06
N ASP A 342 -4.41 31.10 -13.27
CA ASP A 342 -5.78 31.51 -12.93
C ASP A 342 -5.87 31.74 -11.42
N ASP A 343 -6.61 32.77 -10.98
CA ASP A 343 -6.83 33.09 -9.57
C ASP A 343 -7.42 31.92 -8.75
N LEU A 344 -8.08 30.98 -9.42
CA LEU A 344 -8.59 29.73 -8.82
C LEU A 344 -7.48 28.72 -8.41
N PHE A 345 -6.23 28.95 -8.81
CA PHE A 345 -5.08 28.05 -8.61
C PHE A 345 -3.92 28.68 -7.83
N ARG A 346 -4.12 29.86 -7.21
CA ARG A 346 -3.13 30.45 -6.31
C ARG A 346 -2.89 29.50 -5.15
N ASP A 347 -1.85 28.70 -5.22
CA ASP A 347 -1.21 28.00 -4.09
C ASP A 347 0.05 27.26 -4.60
N LYS A 348 -0.04 25.94 -4.77
CA LYS A 348 1.12 25.04 -4.77
C LYS A 348 1.54 24.60 -6.17
N SER A 349 0.61 24.15 -7.01
CA SER A 349 0.91 23.75 -8.39
C SER A 349 1.49 24.88 -9.23
N GLN A 350 1.00 26.12 -9.09
CA GLN A 350 1.57 27.28 -9.80
C GLN A 350 3.05 27.50 -9.43
N SER A 351 3.40 27.38 -8.15
CA SER A 351 4.80 27.47 -7.70
C SER A 351 5.65 26.33 -8.27
N GLU A 352 5.12 25.11 -8.31
CA GLU A 352 5.81 23.93 -8.85
C GLU A 352 6.03 24.05 -10.37
N ILE A 353 5.03 24.52 -11.11
CA ILE A 353 5.13 24.78 -12.56
C ILE A 353 6.15 25.91 -12.82
N GLN A 354 6.15 26.97 -12.02
CA GLN A 354 7.13 28.05 -12.16
C GLN A 354 8.56 27.57 -11.82
N GLN A 355 8.72 26.67 -10.85
CA GLN A 355 10.01 26.03 -10.57
C GLN A 355 10.49 25.21 -11.77
N LEU A 356 9.63 24.39 -12.36
CA LEU A 356 9.95 23.63 -13.57
C LEU A 356 10.36 24.56 -14.72
N ARG A 357 9.61 25.66 -14.95
CA ARG A 357 9.94 26.67 -15.96
C ARG A 357 11.30 27.33 -15.71
N ASN A 358 11.58 27.70 -14.46
CA ASN A 358 12.84 28.32 -14.07
C ASN A 358 14.02 27.36 -14.27
N TRP A 359 13.84 26.09 -13.93
CA TRP A 359 14.84 25.05 -14.18
C TRP A 359 15.12 24.91 -15.68
N LEU A 360 14.09 24.78 -16.51
CA LEU A 360 14.24 24.69 -17.98
C LEU A 360 15.01 25.89 -18.56
N ASN A 361 14.72 27.10 -18.09
CA ASN A 361 15.44 28.32 -18.50
C ASN A 361 16.89 28.37 -17.99
N GLY A 362 17.17 27.72 -16.86
CA GLY A 362 18.50 27.66 -16.24
C GLY A 362 19.42 26.58 -16.81
N LEU A 363 18.90 25.62 -17.57
CA LEU A 363 19.70 24.58 -18.20
C LEU A 363 20.65 25.19 -19.24
N THR A 364 21.96 25.00 -19.05
CA THR A 364 23.00 25.39 -20.02
C THR A 364 22.88 24.51 -21.26
N THR A 365 22.71 25.15 -22.43
CA THR A 365 22.76 24.47 -23.73
C THR A 365 24.20 24.06 -24.03
N GLY A 366 24.42 22.77 -24.24
CA GLY A 366 25.70 22.21 -24.70
C GLY A 366 25.91 22.41 -26.20
#